data_AF-A0A661VNZ3-F1
#
_entry.id   AF-A0A661VNZ3-F1
#
_cell.length_a   1.000
_cell.length_b   1.000
_cell.length_c   1.000
_cell.angle_alpha   90.00
_cell.angle_beta   90.00
_cell.angle_gamma   90.00
#
_symmetry.space_group_name_H-M   'P 1'
#
loop_
_entity.id
_entity.type
_entity.pdbx_description
1 polymer ?
#
loop_
_entity_poly.entity_id
_entity_poly.type
_entity_poly.pdbx_seq_one_letter_code
_entity_poly.pdbx_strand_id
1 'polypeptide(L)'
;RPYQPGDSPKAIDWKHSAKLRELVSKEFSKLKGRPALLLINLAVRDAEEADKLAYKLITTALSLAHENIPSALAAYDHQKVRLVTPTLPPRATLAKALEVAEQVVIFASPLKYLASPNVERLRANLFRLRQVDSQPAKALSSLLEIEYRNLEREARENPATTALLEGLKKAGRESNLVVLSERNHDAEALAFNSFELGRRGYAVIEI
;
A
#
# COMPACT_ATOMS: atom_id res chain seq x y z
N ARG A 1 -4.03 -7.12 10.75
CA ARG A 1 -2.57 -7.15 10.51
C ARG A 1 -1.98 -8.49 10.97
N PRO A 2 -0.80 -8.91 10.48
CA PRO A 2 -0.07 -10.04 11.03
C PRO A 2 0.14 -9.86 12.54
N TYR A 3 -0.01 -10.95 13.29
CA TYR A 3 0.22 -10.98 14.72
C TYR A 3 1.65 -10.57 15.04
N GLN A 4 1.81 -9.63 15.96
CA GLN A 4 3.12 -9.29 16.52
C GLN A 4 3.21 -9.78 17.97
N PRO A 5 4.39 -10.26 18.42
CA PRO A 5 4.61 -10.57 19.82
C PRO A 5 4.27 -9.37 20.71
N GLY A 6 3.29 -9.54 21.61
CA GLY A 6 2.72 -8.47 22.43
C GLY A 6 1.24 -8.19 22.15
N ASP A 7 0.71 -8.67 21.04
CA ASP A 7 -0.72 -8.62 20.75
C ASP A 7 -1.52 -9.54 21.67
N SER A 8 -2.69 -9.06 22.09
CA SER A 8 -3.60 -9.86 22.93
C SER A 8 -4.07 -11.11 22.17
N PRO A 9 -3.93 -12.32 22.74
CA PRO A 9 -4.45 -13.55 22.13
C PRO A 9 -5.97 -13.52 21.91
N LYS A 10 -6.70 -12.71 22.68
CA LYS A 10 -8.15 -12.50 22.52
C LYS A 10 -8.50 -11.67 21.28
N ALA A 11 -7.55 -10.90 20.76
CA ALA A 11 -7.72 -10.12 19.55
C ALA A 11 -7.40 -10.94 18.29
N ILE A 12 -6.96 -12.20 18.40
CA ILE A 12 -6.69 -13.03 17.23
C ILE A 12 -8.00 -13.35 16.49
N ASP A 13 -8.02 -13.09 15.19
CA ASP A 13 -9.08 -13.58 14.32
C ASP A 13 -8.75 -15.01 13.88
N TRP A 14 -9.23 -15.99 14.65
CA TRP A 14 -8.98 -17.40 14.39
C TRP A 14 -9.50 -17.87 13.03
N LYS A 15 -10.61 -17.30 12.54
CA LYS A 15 -11.20 -17.67 11.25
C LYS A 15 -10.37 -17.14 10.10
N HIS A 16 -9.98 -15.87 10.18
CA HIS A 16 -9.10 -15.22 9.21
C HIS A 16 -7.72 -15.88 9.20
N SER A 17 -7.19 -16.19 10.39
CA SER A 17 -5.89 -16.84 10.55
C SER A 17 -5.85 -18.24 9.93
N ALA A 18 -6.92 -19.01 10.13
CA ALA A 18 -7.05 -20.33 9.51
C ALA A 18 -7.14 -20.25 7.99
N LYS A 19 -7.85 -19.24 7.44
CA LYS A 19 -7.99 -19.07 5.99
C LYS A 19 -6.68 -18.64 5.32
N LEU A 20 -5.95 -17.69 5.92
CA LEU A 20 -4.70 -17.16 5.37
C LEU A 20 -3.46 -18.00 5.72
N ARG A 21 -3.59 -18.98 6.63
CA ARG A 21 -2.48 -19.76 7.21
C ARG A 21 -1.41 -18.90 7.90
N GLU A 22 -1.82 -17.73 8.39
CA GLU A 22 -0.98 -16.78 9.11
C GLU A 22 -1.75 -16.28 10.34
N LEU A 23 -1.08 -15.99 11.46
CA LEU A 23 -1.77 -15.43 12.63
C LEU A 23 -2.15 -13.98 12.36
N VAL A 24 -3.45 -13.69 12.39
CA VAL A 24 -4.03 -12.36 12.13
C VAL A 24 -4.62 -11.80 13.41
N SER A 25 -4.16 -10.61 13.82
CA SER A 25 -4.72 -9.86 14.94
C SER A 25 -5.75 -8.83 14.45
N LYS A 26 -6.89 -8.76 15.13
CA LYS A 26 -7.98 -7.78 14.91
C LYS A 26 -7.51 -6.41 15.40
N GLU A 27 -7.44 -5.44 14.49
CA GLU A 27 -7.29 -4.04 14.86
C GLU A 27 -8.65 -3.35 14.83
N PHE A 28 -9.08 -2.84 15.98
CA PHE A 28 -10.19 -1.91 16.06
C PHE A 28 -9.69 -0.54 15.60
N SER A 29 -10.06 -0.16 14.37
CA SER A 29 -9.41 0.95 13.68
C SER A 29 -9.72 2.33 14.28
N LYS A 30 -8.74 3.23 14.19
CA LYS A 30 -8.86 4.69 14.40
C LYS A 30 -9.54 5.42 13.22
N LEU A 31 -10.31 4.73 12.36
CA LEU A 31 -11.02 5.34 11.24
C LEU A 31 -12.28 6.08 11.75
N LYS A 32 -12.09 7.16 12.52
CA LYS A 32 -13.19 8.00 13.02
C LYS A 32 -13.83 8.78 11.87
N GLY A 33 -14.77 8.16 11.15
CA GLY A 33 -15.69 8.81 10.20
C GLY A 33 -15.08 9.48 8.96
N ARG A 34 -13.76 9.43 8.78
CA ARG A 34 -13.08 9.99 7.60
C ARG A 34 -13.19 9.02 6.42
N PRO A 35 -13.39 9.52 5.19
CA PRO A 35 -13.42 8.68 4.00
C PRO A 35 -12.15 7.83 3.85
N ALA A 36 -12.25 6.68 3.20
CA ALA A 36 -11.08 5.85 2.89
C ALA A 36 -10.77 5.85 1.39
N LEU A 37 -9.51 5.76 1.03
CA LEU A 37 -9.04 5.44 -0.31
C LEU A 37 -8.45 4.03 -0.28
N LEU A 38 -9.07 3.10 -1.00
CA LEU A 38 -8.55 1.77 -1.23
C LEU A 38 -7.61 1.80 -2.44
N LEU A 39 -6.31 1.65 -2.21
CA LEU A 39 -5.30 1.51 -3.25
C LEU A 39 -5.00 0.01 -3.45
N ILE A 40 -5.27 -0.52 -4.65
CA ILE A 40 -5.31 -1.95 -4.92
C ILE A 40 -4.36 -2.29 -6.05
N ASN A 41 -3.37 -3.13 -5.77
CA ASN A 41 -2.52 -3.76 -6.77
C ASN A 41 -3.20 -5.04 -7.29
N LEU A 42 -3.55 -5.08 -8.57
CA LEU A 42 -4.21 -6.22 -9.23
C LEU A 42 -3.22 -7.23 -9.83
N ALA A 43 -1.93 -6.93 -9.84
CA ALA A 43 -0.91 -7.84 -10.35
C ALA A 43 -0.46 -8.80 -9.24
N VAL A 44 -0.78 -10.08 -9.40
CA VAL A 44 -0.44 -11.17 -8.46
C VAL A 44 0.41 -12.22 -9.15
N ARG A 45 1.16 -13.04 -8.39
CA ARG A 45 2.09 -14.02 -8.98
C ARG A 45 1.42 -15.32 -9.37
N ASP A 46 0.40 -15.74 -8.62
CA ASP A 46 -0.30 -17.00 -8.80
C ASP A 46 -1.75 -16.92 -8.34
N ALA A 47 -2.48 -18.03 -8.49
CA ALA A 47 -3.88 -18.13 -8.11
C ALA A 47 -4.11 -18.08 -6.58
N GLU A 48 -3.12 -18.43 -5.76
CA GLU A 48 -3.23 -18.33 -4.31
C GLU A 48 -3.15 -16.86 -3.87
N GLU A 49 -2.20 -16.10 -4.40
CA GLU A 49 -2.12 -14.65 -4.19
C GLU A 49 -3.37 -13.94 -4.73
N ALA A 50 -3.95 -14.40 -5.85
CA ALA A 50 -5.21 -13.90 -6.36
C ALA A 50 -6.37 -14.06 -5.36
N ASP A 51 -6.56 -15.26 -4.80
CA ASP A 51 -7.61 -15.52 -3.81
C ASP A 51 -7.39 -14.72 -2.52
N LYS A 52 -6.14 -14.61 -2.07
CA LYS A 52 -5.77 -13.79 -0.90
C LYS A 52 -6.12 -12.32 -1.13
N LEU A 53 -5.74 -11.75 -2.28
CA LEU A 53 -6.04 -10.37 -2.63
C LEU A 53 -7.55 -10.14 -2.71
N ALA A 54 -8.29 -11.00 -3.41
CA ALA A 54 -9.74 -10.92 -3.51
C ALA A 54 -10.39 -10.96 -2.12
N TYR A 55 -9.95 -11.87 -1.26
CA TYR A 55 -10.43 -11.96 0.11
C TYR A 55 -10.10 -10.70 0.94
N LYS A 56 -8.87 -10.20 0.89
CA LYS A 56 -8.47 -8.95 1.57
C LYS A 56 -9.29 -7.76 1.09
N LEU A 57 -9.49 -7.63 -0.22
CA LEU A 57 -10.30 -6.57 -0.83
C LEU A 57 -11.76 -6.63 -0.37
N ILE A 58 -12.41 -7.80 -0.47
CA ILE A 58 -13.82 -7.99 -0.10
C ILE A 58 -14.01 -7.76 1.39
N THR A 59 -13.14 -8.32 2.24
CA THR A 59 -13.25 -8.14 3.69
C THR A 59 -13.01 -6.70 4.12
N THR A 60 -12.06 -6.01 3.50
CA THR A 60 -11.81 -4.58 3.74
C THR A 60 -13.01 -3.74 3.33
N ALA A 61 -13.55 -3.95 2.13
CA ALA A 61 -14.74 -3.24 1.65
C ALA A 61 -15.96 -3.50 2.53
N LEU A 62 -16.16 -4.74 2.98
CA LEU A 62 -17.23 -5.11 3.91
C LEU A 62 -17.06 -4.43 5.27
N SER A 63 -15.83 -4.34 5.77
CA SER A 63 -15.53 -3.71 7.05
C SER A 63 -15.80 -2.20 6.99
N LEU A 64 -15.34 -1.54 5.92
CA LEU A 64 -15.64 -0.13 5.66
C LEU A 64 -17.16 0.09 5.52
N ALA A 65 -17.87 -0.84 4.88
CA ALA A 65 -19.31 -0.73 4.73
C ALA A 65 -20.07 -0.91 6.06
N HIS A 66 -19.59 -1.81 6.94
CA HIS A 66 -20.16 -2.04 8.26
C HIS A 66 -19.99 -0.83 9.17
N GLU A 67 -18.83 -0.18 9.10
CA GLU A 67 -18.52 1.07 9.82
C GLU A 67 -19.13 2.32 9.15
N ASN A 68 -19.91 2.14 8.07
CA ASN A 68 -20.53 3.22 7.28
C ASN A 68 -19.52 4.28 6.77
N ILE A 69 -18.31 3.84 6.41
CA ILE A 69 -17.24 4.72 5.93
C ILE A 69 -17.31 4.85 4.40
N PRO A 70 -17.56 6.06 3.86
CA PRO A 70 -17.57 6.27 2.42
C PRO A 70 -16.16 6.13 1.86
N SER A 71 -16.02 5.50 0.70
CA SER A 71 -14.69 5.08 0.22
C SER A 71 -14.53 5.22 -1.29
N ALA A 72 -13.34 5.64 -1.71
CA ALA A 72 -12.91 5.64 -3.10
C ALA A 72 -12.04 4.41 -3.38
N LEU A 73 -12.01 3.95 -4.63
CA LEU A 73 -11.13 2.87 -5.08
C LEU A 73 -10.17 3.40 -6.14
N ALA A 74 -8.91 3.02 -6.03
CA ALA A 74 -7.88 3.18 -7.04
C ALA A 74 -7.20 1.83 -7.26
N ALA A 75 -7.42 1.22 -8.42
CA ALA A 75 -6.86 -0.08 -8.77
C ALA A 75 -5.92 0.05 -9.97
N TYR A 76 -4.79 -0.65 -9.92
CA TYR A 76 -3.76 -0.64 -10.96
C TYR A 76 -3.14 -2.03 -11.11
N ASP A 77 -2.42 -2.23 -12.21
CA ASP A 77 -1.58 -3.39 -12.43
C ASP A 77 -0.17 -2.96 -12.84
N HIS A 78 0.62 -3.93 -13.32
CA HIS A 78 2.00 -3.71 -13.74
C HIS A 78 2.22 -2.81 -14.96
N GLN A 79 1.15 -2.43 -15.66
CA GLN A 79 1.23 -1.60 -16.86
C GLN A 79 0.59 -0.24 -16.65
N LYS A 80 -0.57 -0.19 -16.00
CA LYS A 80 -1.39 1.02 -15.93
C LYS A 80 -2.39 1.02 -14.79
N VAL A 81 -2.94 2.19 -14.55
CA VAL A 81 -4.13 2.37 -13.72
C VAL A 81 -5.33 1.75 -14.44
N ARG A 82 -6.07 0.89 -13.74
CA ARG A 82 -7.25 0.18 -14.27
C ARG A 82 -8.55 0.86 -13.89
N LEU A 83 -8.64 1.40 -12.68
CA LEU A 83 -9.85 2.03 -12.17
C LEU A 83 -9.50 3.12 -11.16
N VAL A 84 -10.18 4.26 -11.25
CA VAL A 84 -10.21 5.25 -10.16
C VAL A 84 -11.61 5.81 -10.01
N THR A 85 -12.23 5.62 -8.86
CA THR A 85 -13.58 6.12 -8.56
C THR A 85 -13.56 7.40 -7.72
N PRO A 86 -14.62 8.22 -7.75
CA PRO A 86 -14.89 9.14 -6.66
C PRO A 86 -15.22 8.39 -5.37
N THR A 87 -15.34 9.12 -4.26
CA THR A 87 -15.86 8.57 -3.01
C THR A 87 -17.26 8.02 -3.23
N LEU A 88 -17.44 6.71 -2.99
CA LEU A 88 -18.70 5.99 -3.14
C LEU A 88 -19.32 5.74 -1.77
N PRO A 89 -20.66 5.62 -1.70
CA PRO A 89 -21.33 5.15 -0.50
C PRO A 89 -20.99 3.66 -0.24
N PRO A 90 -20.99 3.20 1.02
CA PRO A 90 -20.66 1.84 1.45
C PRO A 90 -21.11 0.69 0.54
N ARG A 91 -22.39 0.63 0.17
CA ARG A 91 -22.93 -0.44 -0.68
C ARG A 91 -22.35 -0.42 -2.09
N ALA A 92 -22.15 0.76 -2.66
CA ALA A 92 -21.56 0.93 -3.99
C ALA A 92 -20.06 0.60 -3.96
N THR A 93 -19.36 0.94 -2.86
CA THR A 93 -17.97 0.53 -2.64
C THR A 93 -17.84 -0.99 -2.63
N LEU A 94 -18.70 -1.70 -1.91
CA LEU A 94 -18.67 -3.17 -1.86
C LEU A 94 -18.96 -3.79 -3.22
N ALA A 95 -19.98 -3.31 -3.92
CA ALA A 95 -20.29 -3.78 -5.28
C ALA A 95 -19.11 -3.56 -6.24
N LYS A 96 -18.48 -2.39 -6.18
CA LYS A 96 -17.31 -2.09 -7.02
C LYS A 96 -16.09 -2.91 -6.62
N ALA A 97 -15.89 -3.21 -5.34
CA ALA A 97 -14.81 -4.07 -4.88
C ALA A 97 -14.94 -5.50 -5.43
N LEU A 98 -16.16 -6.04 -5.54
CA LEU A 98 -16.40 -7.34 -6.18
C LEU A 98 -16.05 -7.32 -7.67
N GLU A 99 -16.48 -6.27 -8.40
CA GLU A 99 -16.13 -6.09 -9.81
C GLU A 99 -14.61 -5.96 -10.03
N VAL A 100 -13.91 -5.29 -9.11
CA VAL A 100 -12.44 -5.14 -9.16
C VAL A 100 -11.73 -6.46 -8.86
N ALA A 101 -12.27 -7.30 -7.98
CA ALA A 101 -11.69 -8.61 -7.68
C ALA A 101 -11.68 -9.55 -8.90
N GLU A 102 -12.62 -9.39 -9.83
CA GLU A 102 -12.65 -10.13 -11.10
C GLU A 102 -11.56 -9.65 -12.10
N GLN A 103 -10.95 -8.49 -11.86
CA GLN A 103 -9.94 -7.89 -12.74
C GLN A 103 -8.50 -8.23 -12.32
N VAL A 104 -8.32 -9.10 -11.33
CA VAL A 104 -6.99 -9.53 -10.87
C VAL A 104 -6.27 -10.26 -12.01
N VAL A 105 -5.02 -9.84 -12.27
CA VAL A 105 -4.20 -10.40 -13.34
C VAL A 105 -3.01 -11.16 -12.76
N ILE A 106 -2.83 -12.39 -13.23
CA ILE A 106 -1.64 -13.17 -12.90
C ILE A 106 -0.49 -12.64 -13.77
N PHE A 107 0.50 -12.04 -13.11
CA PHE A 107 1.72 -11.55 -13.71
C PHE A 107 2.88 -12.41 -13.21
N ALA A 108 3.39 -13.28 -14.08
CA ALA A 108 4.58 -14.09 -13.84
C ALA A 108 5.83 -13.21 -13.78
N SER A 109 6.00 -12.56 -12.65
CA SER A 109 7.14 -11.72 -12.31
C SER A 109 8.42 -12.52 -12.09
N PRO A 110 9.61 -11.88 -12.14
CA PRO A 110 10.86 -12.54 -11.81
C PRO A 110 10.78 -13.20 -10.42
N LEU A 111 11.47 -14.33 -10.27
CA LEU A 111 11.40 -15.23 -9.11
C LEU A 111 11.63 -14.54 -7.75
N LYS A 112 12.21 -13.34 -7.72
CA LYS A 112 12.52 -12.61 -6.50
C LYS A 112 12.56 -11.09 -6.73
N TYR A 113 11.71 -10.37 -6.00
CA TYR A 113 11.82 -8.92 -5.83
C TYR A 113 12.81 -8.60 -4.71
N LEU A 114 13.53 -7.48 -4.85
CA LEU A 114 14.31 -6.94 -3.75
C LEU A 114 13.36 -6.42 -2.66
N ALA A 115 13.84 -6.42 -1.42
CA ALA A 115 13.08 -5.85 -0.31
C ALA A 115 12.80 -4.37 -0.57
N SER A 116 11.62 -3.89 -0.15
CA SER A 116 11.24 -2.49 -0.31
C SER A 116 12.31 -1.56 0.27
N PRO A 117 12.67 -0.48 -0.44
CA PRO A 117 13.71 0.43 0.03
C PRO A 117 13.26 1.15 1.31
N ASN A 118 14.17 1.28 2.28
CA ASN A 118 13.92 2.09 3.46
C ASN A 118 14.27 3.56 3.16
N VAL A 119 13.29 4.29 2.62
CA VAL A 119 13.43 5.69 2.17
C VAL A 119 13.83 6.62 3.32
N GLU A 120 13.30 6.41 4.52
CA GLU A 120 13.63 7.20 5.70
C GLU A 120 15.11 7.05 6.07
N ARG A 121 15.60 5.81 6.16
CA ARG A 121 17.01 5.51 6.43
C ARG A 121 17.91 6.10 5.35
N LEU A 122 17.55 5.98 4.08
CA LEU A 122 18.32 6.49 2.95
C LEU A 122 18.46 8.03 3.03
N ARG A 123 17.35 8.76 3.29
CA ARG A 123 17.39 10.22 3.49
C ARG A 123 18.17 10.63 4.73
N ALA A 124 18.01 9.92 5.84
CA ALA A 124 18.74 10.20 7.08
C ALA A 124 20.25 9.99 6.91
N ASN A 125 20.67 8.96 6.17
CA ASN A 125 22.06 8.71 5.83
C ASN A 125 22.64 9.82 4.94
N LEU A 126 21.92 10.20 3.88
CA LEU A 126 22.32 11.31 3.02
C LEU A 126 22.47 12.63 3.79
N PHE A 127 21.53 12.94 4.69
CA PHE A 127 21.61 14.13 5.52
C PHE A 127 22.84 14.14 6.43
N ARG A 128 23.13 13.02 7.10
CA ARG A 128 24.31 12.89 7.99
C ARG A 128 25.62 12.97 7.23
N LEU A 129 25.73 12.28 6.08
CA LEU A 129 26.96 12.26 5.28
C LEU A 129 27.30 13.63 4.69
N ARG A 130 26.29 14.46 4.39
CA ARG A 130 26.49 15.84 3.93
C ARG A 130 27.09 16.78 4.99
N GLN A 131 27.03 16.42 6.27
CA GLN A 131 27.60 17.21 7.37
C GLN A 131 29.08 16.87 7.65
N VAL A 132 29.61 15.80 7.05
CA VAL A 132 30.97 15.33 7.30
C VAL A 132 31.86 15.75 6.14
N ASP A 133 32.89 16.55 6.41
CA ASP A 133 33.84 17.00 5.40
C ASP A 133 35.00 16.00 5.25
N SER A 134 34.71 14.82 4.69
CA SER A 134 35.72 13.83 4.33
C SER A 134 35.51 13.30 2.91
N GLN A 135 36.60 13.00 2.20
CA GLN A 135 36.55 12.45 0.85
C GLN A 135 35.74 11.14 0.76
N PRO A 136 35.91 10.17 1.67
CA PRO A 136 35.07 8.95 1.67
C PRO A 136 33.58 9.24 1.91
N ALA A 137 33.25 10.20 2.79
CA ALA A 137 31.86 10.57 3.03
C ALA A 137 31.21 11.22 1.80
N LYS A 138 31.95 12.08 1.07
CA LYS A 138 31.50 12.68 -0.19
C LYS A 138 31.26 11.64 -1.29
N ALA A 139 32.16 10.66 -1.42
CA ALA A 139 32.02 9.56 -2.38
C ALA A 139 30.78 8.70 -2.07
N LEU A 140 30.61 8.27 -0.80
CA LEU A 140 29.45 7.49 -0.38
C LEU A 140 28.14 8.29 -0.54
N SER A 141 28.13 9.57 -0.15
CA SER A 141 26.98 10.46 -0.33
C SER A 141 26.56 10.55 -1.81
N SER A 142 27.53 10.65 -2.72
CA SER A 142 27.26 10.70 -4.16
C SER A 142 26.63 9.41 -4.67
N LEU A 143 27.11 8.24 -4.22
CA LEU A 143 26.53 6.94 -4.57
C LEU A 143 25.10 6.79 -4.05
N LEU A 144 24.86 7.12 -2.78
CA LEU A 144 23.52 7.05 -2.18
C LEU A 144 22.56 8.05 -2.83
N GLU A 145 23.05 9.17 -3.34
CA GLU A 145 22.24 10.15 -4.05
C GLU A 145 21.81 9.64 -5.43
N ILE A 146 22.69 8.90 -6.12
CA ILE A 146 22.34 8.20 -7.37
C ILE A 146 21.26 7.14 -7.09
N GLU A 147 21.45 6.31 -6.05
CA GLU A 147 20.45 5.30 -5.64
C GLU A 147 19.10 5.96 -5.33
N TYR A 148 19.09 7.01 -4.49
CA TYR A 148 17.88 7.73 -4.12
C TYR A 148 17.14 8.30 -5.34
N ARG A 149 17.87 8.94 -6.26
CA ARG A 149 17.26 9.55 -7.46
C ARG A 149 16.71 8.50 -8.42
N ASN A 150 17.37 7.36 -8.57
CA ASN A 150 16.87 6.28 -9.42
C ASN A 150 15.58 5.70 -8.85
N LEU A 151 15.56 5.34 -7.55
CA LEU A 151 14.37 4.83 -6.89
C LEU A 151 13.23 5.87 -6.89
N GLU A 152 13.54 7.16 -6.69
CA GLU A 152 12.54 8.22 -6.76
C GLU A 152 11.92 8.34 -8.15
N ARG A 153 12.73 8.24 -9.22
CA ARG A 153 12.25 8.28 -10.59
C ARG A 153 11.35 7.08 -10.90
N GLU A 154 11.81 5.87 -10.57
CA GLU A 154 11.04 4.65 -10.78
C GLU A 154 9.73 4.65 -10.00
N ALA A 155 9.77 5.10 -8.74
CA ALA A 155 8.57 5.31 -7.93
C ALA A 155 7.58 6.28 -8.60
N ARG A 156 8.05 7.40 -9.16
CA ARG A 156 7.17 8.41 -9.81
C ARG A 156 6.50 7.90 -11.08
N GLU A 157 7.21 7.10 -11.87
CA GLU A 157 6.71 6.55 -13.14
C GLU A 157 5.81 5.33 -12.94
N ASN A 158 5.82 4.74 -11.74
CA ASN A 158 5.05 3.54 -11.43
C ASN A 158 3.52 3.79 -11.47
N PRO A 159 2.72 2.85 -12.02
CA PRO A 159 1.26 2.91 -12.00
C PRO A 159 0.65 3.11 -10.60
N ALA A 160 1.27 2.57 -9.55
CA ALA A 160 0.84 2.74 -8.16
C ALA A 160 0.78 4.21 -7.75
N THR A 161 1.80 5.00 -8.10
CA THR A 161 1.87 6.44 -7.80
C THR A 161 0.80 7.19 -8.56
N THR A 162 0.59 6.86 -9.83
CA THR A 162 -0.45 7.49 -10.65
C THR A 162 -1.85 7.20 -10.08
N ALA A 163 -2.15 5.93 -9.77
CA ALA A 163 -3.40 5.51 -9.17
C ALA A 163 -3.65 6.20 -7.83
N LEU A 164 -2.62 6.30 -6.99
CA LEU A 164 -2.70 6.97 -5.69
C LEU A 164 -3.00 8.47 -5.85
N LEU A 165 -2.27 9.18 -6.71
CA LEU A 165 -2.46 10.63 -6.90
C LEU A 165 -3.85 10.93 -7.49
N GLU A 166 -4.31 10.14 -8.46
CA GLU A 166 -5.66 10.26 -9.00
C GLU A 166 -6.73 9.91 -7.96
N GLY A 167 -6.51 8.84 -7.18
CA GLY A 167 -7.38 8.43 -6.08
C GLY A 167 -7.53 9.51 -5.03
N LEU A 168 -6.43 10.10 -4.57
CA LEU A 168 -6.45 11.19 -3.57
C LEU A 168 -7.15 12.45 -4.09
N LYS A 169 -6.97 12.78 -5.38
CA LYS A 169 -7.69 13.89 -6.02
C LYS A 169 -9.20 13.68 -5.98
N LYS A 170 -9.67 12.43 -6.19
CA LYS A 170 -11.10 12.09 -6.22
C LYS A 170 -11.70 11.77 -4.83
N ALA A 171 -10.89 11.31 -3.87
CA ALA A 171 -11.33 10.93 -2.53
C ALA A 171 -11.38 12.11 -1.55
N GLY A 172 -10.56 13.15 -1.78
CA GLY A 172 -10.42 14.33 -0.92
C GLY A 172 -9.21 14.25 0.02
N ARG A 173 -8.74 15.42 0.48
CA ARG A 173 -7.45 15.61 1.20
C ARG A 173 -7.35 14.99 2.60
N GLU A 174 -8.44 14.48 3.17
CA GLU A 174 -8.45 13.90 4.53
C GLU A 174 -8.78 12.40 4.55
N SER A 175 -8.65 11.71 3.42
CA SER A 175 -8.94 10.29 3.35
C SER A 175 -7.85 9.44 4.00
N ASN A 176 -8.25 8.41 4.76
CA ASN A 176 -7.33 7.36 5.18
C ASN A 176 -6.93 6.51 3.98
N LEU A 177 -5.64 6.19 3.82
CA LEU A 177 -5.16 5.33 2.75
C LEU A 177 -5.10 3.88 3.24
N VAL A 178 -5.76 2.97 2.55
CA VAL A 178 -5.65 1.54 2.76
C VAL A 178 -5.01 0.93 1.52
N VAL A 179 -3.84 0.32 1.71
CA VAL A 179 -3.05 -0.27 0.63
C VAL A 179 -3.21 -1.79 0.67
N LEU A 180 -3.65 -2.36 -0.45
CA LEU A 180 -3.81 -3.79 -0.69
C LEU A 180 -2.80 -4.19 -1.77
N SER A 181 -1.62 -4.64 -1.35
CA SER A 181 -0.55 -5.03 -2.26
C SER A 181 0.43 -6.01 -1.63
N GLU A 182 0.88 -6.97 -2.42
CA GLU A 182 1.95 -7.92 -2.07
C GLU A 182 3.36 -7.34 -2.29
N ARG A 183 3.49 -6.04 -2.61
CA ARG A 183 4.76 -5.32 -2.78
C ARG A 183 5.72 -6.02 -3.74
N ASN A 184 5.23 -6.28 -4.93
CA ASN A 184 6.01 -6.87 -6.01
C ASN A 184 6.68 -5.74 -6.83
N HIS A 185 6.16 -5.42 -8.01
CA HIS A 185 6.66 -4.36 -8.89
C HIS A 185 6.41 -2.93 -8.37
N ASP A 186 5.60 -2.76 -7.34
CA ASP A 186 5.15 -1.49 -6.78
C ASP A 186 5.82 -1.15 -5.44
N ALA A 187 6.71 -2.01 -4.95
CA ALA A 187 7.35 -1.89 -3.64
C ALA A 187 8.03 -0.52 -3.42
N GLU A 188 8.74 -0.03 -4.43
CA GLU A 188 9.45 1.26 -4.38
C GLU A 188 8.47 2.43 -4.40
N ALA A 189 7.48 2.37 -5.28
CA ALA A 189 6.44 3.38 -5.38
C ALA A 189 5.67 3.51 -4.06
N LEU A 190 5.28 2.38 -3.45
CA LEU A 190 4.62 2.38 -2.15
C LEU A 190 5.54 2.91 -1.04
N ALA A 191 6.82 2.54 -1.02
CA ALA A 191 7.75 3.03 -0.01
C ALA A 191 7.92 4.56 -0.05
N PHE A 192 8.09 5.14 -1.24
CA PHE A 192 8.20 6.59 -1.41
C PHE A 192 6.89 7.32 -1.09
N ASN A 193 5.77 6.81 -1.58
CA ASN A 193 4.46 7.43 -1.35
C ASN A 193 4.04 7.34 0.12
N SER A 194 4.21 6.20 0.78
CA SER A 194 3.91 6.04 2.21
C SER A 194 4.75 6.99 3.06
N PHE A 195 6.04 7.16 2.73
CA PHE A 195 6.91 8.12 3.40
C PHE A 195 6.44 9.57 3.24
N GLU A 196 6.14 10.00 2.01
CA GLU A 196 5.70 11.38 1.74
C GLU A 196 4.31 11.67 2.32
N LEU A 197 3.39 10.71 2.26
CA LEU A 197 2.05 10.85 2.85
C LEU A 197 2.09 10.87 4.38
N GLY A 198 2.93 10.04 5.00
CA GLY A 198 3.15 10.05 6.44
C GLY A 198 3.62 11.42 6.93
N ARG A 199 4.55 12.07 6.20
CA ARG A 199 5.00 13.45 6.50
C ARG A 199 3.89 14.51 6.37
N ARG A 200 2.88 14.24 5.53
CA ARG A 200 1.71 15.12 5.35
C ARG A 200 0.56 14.81 6.32
N GLY A 201 0.76 13.84 7.23
CA GLY A 201 -0.22 13.49 8.26
C GLY A 201 -1.32 12.52 7.81
N TYR A 202 -1.18 11.87 6.65
CA TYR A 202 -2.11 10.83 6.23
C TYR A 202 -1.88 9.54 7.03
N ALA A 203 -2.97 8.90 7.44
CA ALA A 203 -2.90 7.55 7.98
C ALA A 203 -2.82 6.54 6.82
N VAL A 204 -1.74 5.78 6.75
CA VAL A 204 -1.54 4.70 5.77
C VAL A 204 -1.65 3.37 6.51
N ILE A 205 -2.56 2.52 6.05
CA ILE A 205 -2.83 1.19 6.58
C ILE A 205 -2.48 0.18 5.48
N GLU A 206 -1.58 -0.75 5.78
CA GLU A 206 -1.12 -1.77 4.82
C GLU A 206 -1.72 -3.13 5.19
N ILE A 207 -2.30 -3.82 4.21
CA ILE A 207 -3.03 -5.09 4.36
C ILE A 207 -2.52 -6.14 3.36
#